data_AF-A0A661M6T8-F1
#
_entry.id   AF-A0A661M6T8-F1
#
_cell.length_a   1.000
_cell.length_b   1.000
_cell.length_c   1.000
_cell.angle_alpha   90.00
_cell.angle_beta   90.00
_cell.angle_gamma   90.00
#
_symmetry.space_group_name_H-M   'P 1'
#
loop_
_entity.id
_entity.type
_entity.pdbx_description
1 polymer ?
#
loop_
_entity_poly.entity_id
_entity_poly.type
_entity_poly.pdbx_seq_one_letter_code
_entity_poly.pdbx_strand_id
1 'polypeptide(L)'
;MSTPFNHPSGQRLLGVVSKVFRNKEVFERKDRHIIFVCGGPVRSRSRSMRYRFLKYSQKSLSQYRFFLAEAATKDIVEHNEPEFINLVDFERLVAETSDCIILFIESPGSIGELGYFVNNKETVKKLLVVNDVRKQKESF
;
A
#
# COMPACT_ATOMS: atom_id res chain seq x y z
N MET A 1 -16.80 -8.26 27.29
CA MET A 1 -15.69 -8.51 26.36
C MET A 1 -16.27 -8.86 25.00
N SER A 2 -16.36 -7.90 24.08
CA SER A 2 -16.78 -8.14 22.71
C SER A 2 -15.70 -8.98 22.01
N THR A 3 -16.05 -10.18 21.55
CA THR A 3 -15.14 -11.00 20.77
C THR A 3 -14.79 -10.27 19.46
N PRO A 4 -13.50 -10.19 19.06
CA PRO A 4 -13.04 -9.42 17.89
C PRO A 4 -13.54 -9.96 16.53
N PHE A 5 -14.41 -10.98 16.55
CA PHE A 5 -14.87 -11.74 15.39
C PHE A 5 -16.32 -11.45 14.97
N ASN A 6 -16.99 -10.50 15.62
CA ASN A 6 -18.40 -10.18 15.32
C ASN A 6 -18.59 -9.29 14.09
N HIS A 7 -17.52 -8.88 13.41
CA HIS A 7 -17.65 -8.12 12.16
C HIS A 7 -18.29 -9.01 11.07
N PRO A 8 -19.27 -8.53 10.28
CA PRO A 8 -19.94 -9.33 9.25
C PRO A 8 -18.98 -9.95 8.22
N SER A 9 -17.88 -9.25 7.91
CA SER A 9 -16.83 -9.79 7.03
C SER A 9 -15.95 -10.86 7.72
N GLY A 10 -15.92 -10.87 9.06
CA GLY A 10 -15.18 -11.81 9.88
C GLY A 10 -15.71 -13.23 9.80
N GLN A 11 -17.03 -13.43 9.74
CA GLN A 11 -17.63 -14.77 9.60
C GLN A 11 -17.20 -15.46 8.30
N ARG A 12 -17.22 -14.73 7.18
CA ARG A 12 -16.78 -15.26 5.88
C ARG A 12 -15.30 -15.60 5.89
N LEU A 13 -14.47 -14.72 6.44
CA LEU A 13 -13.02 -14.94 6.55
C LEU A 13 -12.71 -16.15 7.44
N LEU A 14 -13.33 -16.24 8.61
CA LEU A 14 -13.19 -17.37 9.53
C LEU A 14 -13.66 -18.69 8.89
N GLY A 15 -14.73 -18.66 8.10
CA GLY A 15 -15.18 -19.83 7.34
C GLY A 15 -14.13 -20.30 6.34
N VAL A 16 -13.48 -19.38 5.62
CA VAL A 16 -12.38 -19.70 4.70
C VAL A 16 -11.18 -20.27 5.47
N VAL A 17 -10.77 -19.61 6.55
CA VAL A 17 -9.64 -20.04 7.39
C VAL A 17 -9.90 -21.42 8.01
N SER A 18 -11.10 -21.65 8.56
CA SER A 18 -11.48 -22.94 9.13
C SER A 18 -11.45 -24.06 8.09
N LYS A 19 -11.91 -23.78 6.86
CA LYS A 19 -11.86 -24.74 5.75
C LYS A 19 -10.41 -25.11 5.39
N VAL A 20 -9.49 -24.14 5.38
CA VAL A 20 -8.06 -24.37 5.14
C VAL A 20 -7.47 -25.29 6.22
N PHE A 21 -7.72 -25.01 7.51
CA PHE A 21 -7.22 -25.85 8.60
C PHE A 21 -7.79 -27.28 8.59
N ARG A 22 -9.07 -27.45 8.22
CA ARG A 22 -9.72 -28.77 8.15
C ARG A 22 -9.24 -29.59 6.96
N ASN A 23 -9.16 -28.98 5.78
CA ASN A 23 -8.84 -29.71 4.55
C ASN A 23 -7.33 -29.88 4.36
N LYS A 24 -6.50 -29.13 5.10
CA LYS A 24 -5.03 -29.10 4.99
C LYS A 24 -4.49 -28.74 3.61
N GLU A 25 -5.36 -28.30 2.70
CA GLU A 25 -4.99 -27.86 1.37
C GLU A 25 -4.90 -26.33 1.37
N VAL A 26 -3.68 -25.83 1.23
CA VAL A 26 -3.38 -24.41 1.00
C VAL A 26 -2.95 -24.28 -0.45
N PHE A 27 -3.73 -23.55 -1.24
CA PHE A 27 -3.34 -23.21 -2.61
C PHE A 27 -2.71 -21.82 -2.61
N GLU A 28 -1.41 -21.75 -2.92
CA GLU A 28 -0.73 -20.49 -3.15
C GLU A 28 -1.28 -19.84 -4.42
N ARG A 29 -1.92 -18.69 -4.25
CA ARG A 29 -2.36 -17.86 -5.36
C ARG A 29 -1.23 -16.93 -5.77
N LYS A 30 -0.42 -17.37 -6.74
CA LYS A 30 0.69 -16.60 -7.32
C LYS A 30 0.25 -15.38 -8.13
N ASP A 31 -1.06 -15.18 -8.30
CA ASP A 31 -1.68 -14.14 -9.12
C ASP A 31 -1.97 -12.83 -8.37
N ARG A 32 -1.39 -12.62 -7.18
CA ARG A 32 -1.70 -11.45 -6.34
C ARG A 32 -0.45 -10.72 -5.91
N HIS A 33 0.06 -9.88 -6.79
CA HIS A 33 1.15 -8.97 -6.47
C HIS A 33 0.61 -7.74 -5.71
N ILE A 34 1.14 -7.49 -4.53
CA ILE A 34 0.83 -6.34 -3.69
C ILE A 34 1.76 -5.20 -4.08
N ILE A 35 1.16 -4.12 -4.56
CA ILE A 35 1.87 -2.91 -4.98
C ILE A 35 1.55 -1.80 -4.00
N PHE A 36 2.56 -1.35 -3.26
CA PHE A 36 2.43 -0.23 -2.34
C PHE A 36 2.63 1.08 -3.10
N VAL A 37 1.65 1.98 -3.08
CA VAL A 37 1.67 3.23 -3.86
C VAL A 37 1.77 4.43 -2.92
N CYS A 38 2.90 5.13 -3.01
CA CYS A 38 3.28 6.27 -2.20
C CYS A 38 3.35 7.56 -3.02
N GLY A 39 3.46 8.71 -2.34
CA GLY A 39 3.65 10.01 -2.97
C GLY A 39 2.79 11.12 -2.39
N GLY A 40 2.98 12.33 -2.90
CA GLY A 40 2.32 13.53 -2.39
C GLY A 40 0.78 13.51 -2.50
N PRO A 41 0.09 14.39 -1.74
CA PRO A 41 -1.37 14.46 -1.72
C PRO A 41 -1.94 14.76 -3.12
N VAL A 42 -3.09 14.13 -3.45
CA VAL A 42 -3.78 14.34 -4.73
C VAL A 42 -4.42 15.73 -4.77
N ARG A 43 -3.63 16.76 -5.08
CA ARG A 43 -4.06 18.17 -5.03
C ARG A 43 -4.93 18.62 -6.21
N SER A 44 -4.84 17.95 -7.37
CA SER A 44 -5.82 18.13 -8.46
C SER A 44 -5.92 16.86 -9.30
N ARG A 45 -7.16 16.42 -9.57
CA ARG A 45 -7.47 15.15 -10.27
C ARG A 45 -6.93 15.07 -11.71
N SER A 46 -6.46 16.16 -12.33
CA SER A 46 -5.97 16.12 -13.72
C SER A 46 -4.45 16.13 -13.87
N ARG A 47 -3.68 16.61 -12.87
CA ARG A 47 -2.21 16.80 -13.00
C ARG A 47 -1.34 15.85 -12.19
N SER A 48 -1.88 15.17 -11.17
CA SER A 48 -1.10 14.16 -10.41
C SER A 48 -0.92 12.89 -11.26
N MET A 49 0.33 12.48 -11.45
CA MET A 49 0.72 11.20 -12.04
C MET A 49 0.22 10.05 -11.16
N ARG A 50 0.35 10.16 -9.84
CA ARG A 50 -0.19 9.16 -8.88
C ARG A 50 -1.67 8.91 -9.12
N TYR A 51 -2.47 9.97 -9.22
CA TYR A 51 -3.91 9.84 -9.49
C TYR A 51 -4.20 9.21 -10.85
N ARG A 52 -3.51 9.65 -11.92
CA ARG A 52 -3.70 9.09 -13.27
C ARG A 52 -3.33 7.60 -13.31
N PHE A 53 -2.26 7.23 -12.63
CA PHE A 53 -1.84 5.84 -12.49
C PHE A 53 -2.90 4.99 -11.78
N LEU A 54 -3.39 5.43 -10.62
CA LEU A 54 -4.43 4.70 -9.88
C LEU A 54 -5.72 4.52 -10.69
N LYS A 55 -6.14 5.55 -11.44
CA LYS A 55 -7.31 5.46 -12.33
C LYS A 55 -7.09 4.46 -13.47
N TYR A 56 -5.88 4.41 -14.04
CA TYR A 56 -5.51 3.46 -15.07
C TYR A 56 -5.43 2.02 -14.52
N SER A 57 -4.84 1.87 -13.34
CA SER A 57 -4.57 0.57 -12.74
C SER A 57 -5.85 -0.16 -12.34
N GLN A 58 -6.85 0.56 -11.83
CA GLN A 58 -8.19 0.02 -11.56
C GLN A 58 -8.86 -0.58 -12.80
N LYS A 59 -8.56 -0.06 -14.00
CA LYS A 59 -9.16 -0.53 -15.25
C LYS A 59 -8.33 -1.62 -15.94
N SER A 60 -7.02 -1.55 -15.82
CA SER A 60 -6.11 -2.27 -16.73
C SER A 60 -5.15 -3.23 -16.02
N LEU A 61 -5.07 -3.17 -14.69
CA LEU A 61 -4.09 -3.90 -13.88
C LEU A 61 -4.78 -4.72 -12.77
N SER A 62 -5.84 -5.46 -13.11
CA SER A 62 -6.69 -6.19 -12.16
C SER A 62 -6.00 -7.37 -11.43
N GLN A 63 -4.87 -7.85 -11.97
CA GLN A 63 -4.02 -8.86 -11.35
C GLN A 63 -3.19 -8.31 -10.19
N TYR A 64 -3.03 -6.98 -10.10
CA TYR A 64 -2.30 -6.33 -9.01
C TYR A 64 -3.26 -5.88 -7.92
N ARG A 65 -2.76 -5.78 -6.69
CA ARG A 65 -3.46 -5.21 -5.54
C ARG A 65 -2.73 -3.96 -5.10
N PHE A 66 -3.33 -2.80 -5.36
CA PHE A 66 -2.75 -1.52 -5.00
C PHE A 66 -3.15 -1.15 -3.57
N PHE A 67 -2.16 -0.88 -2.74
CA PHE A 67 -2.35 -0.41 -1.37
C PHE A 67 -1.89 1.04 -1.27
N LEU A 68 -2.70 1.91 -0.66
CA LEU A 68 -2.38 3.32 -0.45
C LEU A 68 -2.01 3.54 1.01
N ALA A 69 -0.93 4.28 1.27
CA ALA A 69 -0.54 4.65 2.63
C ALA A 69 -1.68 5.34 3.40
N GLU A 70 -2.38 6.26 2.72
CA GLU A 70 -3.51 7.05 3.24
C GLU A 70 -4.76 6.19 3.57
N ALA A 71 -4.88 4.98 3.00
CA ALA A 71 -6.06 4.13 3.22
C ALA A 71 -6.05 3.50 4.62
N ALA A 72 -4.87 3.18 5.15
CA ALA A 72 -4.73 2.66 6.51
C ALA A 72 -5.08 3.69 7.59
N THR A 73 -4.81 4.97 7.30
CA THR A 73 -5.08 6.07 8.24
C THR A 73 -6.58 6.27 8.48
N LYS A 74 -7.42 6.10 7.45
CA LYS A 74 -8.87 6.28 7.59
C LYS A 74 -9.50 5.26 8.53
N ASP A 75 -9.12 3.99 8.37
CA ASP A 75 -9.66 2.91 9.20
C ASP A 75 -9.22 3.06 10.67
N ILE A 76 -7.98 3.52 10.92
CA ILE A 76 -7.44 3.78 12.27
C ILE A 76 -8.16 4.96 12.93
N VAL A 77 -8.40 6.05 12.19
CA VAL A 77 -9.07 7.26 12.71
C VAL A 77 -10.55 7.02 12.99
N GLU A 78 -11.24 6.19 12.20
CA GLU A 78 -12.67 5.90 12.39
C GLU A 78 -12.95 4.95 13.57
N HIS A 79 -11.98 4.15 14.02
CA HIS A 79 -12.21 3.09 15.02
C HIS A 79 -11.65 3.40 16.42
N ASN A 80 -11.12 4.61 16.66
CA ASN A 80 -10.77 5.18 17.97
C ASN A 80 -9.89 4.35 18.93
N GLU A 81 -9.33 3.21 18.54
CA GLU A 81 -8.20 2.56 19.21
C GLU A 81 -7.70 1.36 18.39
N PRO A 82 -6.46 1.42 17.90
CA PRO A 82 -5.58 0.29 18.09
C PRO A 82 -4.38 0.74 18.93
N GLU A 83 -4.32 0.23 20.15
CA GLU A 83 -3.31 0.53 21.18
C GLU A 83 -1.85 0.28 20.73
N PHE A 84 -1.59 -0.26 19.53
CA PHE A 84 -0.26 -0.77 19.16
C PHE A 84 0.20 -0.64 17.69
N ILE A 85 -0.32 0.26 16.86
CA ILE A 85 0.30 0.47 15.53
C ILE A 85 0.50 1.95 15.25
N ASN A 86 1.71 2.44 15.51
CA ASN A 86 2.20 3.69 14.97
C ASN A 86 2.05 3.64 13.43
N LEU A 87 1.48 4.68 12.82
CA LEU A 87 1.26 4.75 11.37
C LEU A 87 2.56 4.48 10.58
N VAL A 88 3.70 4.92 11.12
CA VAL A 88 5.02 4.67 10.55
C VAL A 88 5.37 3.18 10.54
N ASP A 89 5.06 2.45 11.62
CA ASP A 89 5.32 1.01 11.71
C ASP A 89 4.39 0.24 10.76
N PHE A 90 3.16 0.72 10.58
CA PHE A 90 2.23 0.16 9.59
C PHE A 90 2.75 0.35 8.15
N GLU A 91 3.16 1.57 7.80
CA GLU A 91 3.72 1.87 6.48
C GLU A 91 4.97 1.04 6.21
N ARG A 92 5.82 0.86 7.22
CA ARG A 92 6.99 -0.02 7.14
C ARG A 92 6.59 -1.47 6.90
N LEU A 93 5.62 -2.00 7.64
CA LEU A 93 5.14 -3.38 7.47
C LEU A 93 4.59 -3.61 6.06
N VAL A 94 3.78 -2.68 5.54
CA VAL A 94 3.25 -2.77 4.18
C VAL A 94 4.37 -2.66 3.15
N ALA A 95 5.31 -1.74 3.33
CA ALA A 95 6.46 -1.60 2.46
C ALA A 95 7.27 -2.90 2.44
N GLU A 96 7.60 -3.50 3.59
CA GLU A 96 8.32 -4.76 3.72
C GLU A 96 7.57 -5.96 3.12
N THR A 97 6.24 -5.99 3.20
CA THR A 97 5.40 -7.08 2.67
C THR A 97 5.09 -6.93 1.17
N SER A 98 5.16 -5.73 0.61
CA SER A 98 4.84 -5.48 -0.81
C SER A 98 5.84 -6.13 -1.78
N ASP A 99 5.37 -6.50 -2.97
CA ASP A 99 6.23 -6.95 -4.06
C ASP A 99 6.94 -5.79 -4.76
N CYS A 100 6.30 -4.61 -4.75
CA CYS A 100 6.85 -3.37 -5.33
C CYS A 100 6.31 -2.14 -4.59
N ILE A 101 7.18 -1.17 -4.39
CA ILE A 101 6.86 0.16 -3.88
C ILE A 101 6.95 1.14 -5.04
N ILE A 102 5.84 1.76 -5.43
CA ILE A 102 5.81 2.81 -6.45
C ILE A 102 5.73 4.16 -5.75
N LEU A 103 6.77 4.96 -5.89
CA LEU A 103 6.87 6.27 -5.26
C LEU A 103 6.78 7.40 -6.30
N PHE A 104 5.73 8.20 -6.22
CA PHE A 104 5.54 9.38 -7.07
C PHE A 104 6.14 10.63 -6.41
N ILE A 105 7.19 11.20 -7.01
CA ILE A 105 7.88 12.40 -6.51
C ILE A 105 7.09 13.67 -6.88
N GLU A 106 6.04 13.96 -6.11
CA GLU A 106 5.09 15.05 -6.38
C GLU A 106 5.06 16.13 -5.28
N SER A 107 5.70 15.88 -4.14
CA SER A 107 5.75 16.81 -3.00
C SER A 107 7.09 16.71 -2.24
N PRO A 108 7.42 17.70 -1.38
CA PRO A 108 8.56 17.59 -0.46
C PRO A 108 8.48 16.33 0.42
N GLY A 109 7.27 15.94 0.85
CA GLY A 109 7.05 14.71 1.61
C GLY A 109 7.51 13.46 0.87
N SER A 110 7.18 13.34 -0.43
CA SER A 110 7.62 12.19 -1.25
C SER A 110 9.13 12.14 -1.50
N ILE A 111 9.84 13.27 -1.35
CA ILE A 111 11.31 13.29 -1.37
C ILE A 111 11.86 12.74 -0.04
N GLY A 112 11.22 13.05 1.08
CA GLY A 112 11.52 12.43 2.38
C GLY A 112 11.30 10.91 2.36
N GLU A 113 10.17 10.46 1.79
CA GLU A 113 9.88 9.03 1.59
C GLU A 113 10.95 8.34 0.74
N LEU A 114 11.44 9.00 -0.31
CA LEU A 114 12.54 8.48 -1.14
C LEU A 114 13.78 8.22 -0.27
N GLY A 115 14.19 9.20 0.53
CA GLY A 115 15.31 9.07 1.47
C GLY A 115 15.13 7.92 2.47
N TYR A 116 13.91 7.74 2.98
CA TYR A 116 13.56 6.64 3.87
C TYR A 116 13.72 5.27 3.18
N PHE A 117 13.14 5.10 1.99
CA PHE A 117 13.15 3.81 1.30
C PHE A 117 14.52 3.42 0.75
N VAL A 118 15.35 4.38 0.29
CA VAL A 118 16.70 4.07 -0.20
C VAL A 118 17.65 3.67 0.92
N ASN A 119 17.40 4.13 2.15
CA ASN A 119 18.24 3.81 3.31
C ASN A 119 17.95 2.42 3.89
N ASN A 120 16.85 1.76 3.48
CA ASN A 120 16.51 0.41 3.89
C ASN A 120 16.81 -0.59 2.77
N LYS A 121 17.65 -1.59 3.08
CA LYS A 121 18.18 -2.58 2.13
C LYS A 121 17.10 -3.47 1.50
N GLU A 122 15.97 -3.67 2.18
CA GLU A 122 14.88 -4.51 1.68
C GLU A 122 13.90 -3.71 0.83
N THR A 123 13.62 -2.46 1.19
CA THR A 123 12.71 -1.60 0.42
C THR A 123 13.34 -1.09 -0.86
N VAL A 124 14.64 -0.74 -0.85
CA VAL A 124 15.33 -0.18 -2.03
C VAL A 124 15.32 -1.14 -3.22
N LYS A 125 15.40 -2.46 -2.99
CA LYS A 125 15.41 -3.49 -4.04
C LYS A 125 14.11 -3.58 -4.84
N LYS A 126 13.02 -3.04 -4.29
CA LYS A 126 11.66 -3.10 -4.86
C LYS A 126 11.05 -1.71 -5.07
N LEU A 127 11.86 -0.66 -4.95
CA LEU A 127 11.44 0.72 -5.11
C LEU A 127 11.46 1.12 -6.59
N LEU A 128 10.30 1.50 -7.11
CA LEU A 128 10.11 2.12 -8.42
C LEU A 128 9.77 3.60 -8.24
N VAL A 129 10.73 4.47 -8.58
CA VAL A 129 10.57 5.92 -8.46
C VAL A 129 9.99 6.49 -9.74
N VAL A 130 8.92 7.27 -9.62
CA VAL A 130 8.29 7.97 -10.74
C VAL A 130 8.51 9.48 -10.57
N ASN A 131 9.21 10.08 -11.52
CA ASN A 131 9.48 11.51 -11.57
C ASN A 131 8.93 12.13 -12.86
N ASP A 132 8.57 13.42 -12.79
CA ASP A 132 8.12 14.17 -13.95
C ASP A 132 9.34 14.59 -14.78
N VAL A 133 9.44 14.10 -16.02
CA VAL A 133 10.53 14.43 -16.96
C VAL A 133 10.72 15.93 -17.18
N ARG A 134 9.65 16.73 -17.01
CA ARG A 134 9.74 18.20 -17.14
C ARG A 134 10.54 18.82 -15.99
N LYS A 135 10.58 18.15 -14.83
CA LYS A 135 11.34 18.56 -13.64
C LYS A 135 12.76 18.00 -13.61
N GLN A 136 13.13 17.12 -14.54
CA GLN A 136 14.49 16.57 -14.63
C GLN A 136 15.50 17.55 -15.24
N LYS A 137 15.05 18.61 -15.93
CA LYS A 137 15.96 19.60 -16.53
C LYS A 137 16.77 20.40 -15.51
N GLU A 138 16.36 20.39 -14.24
CA GLU A 138 17.08 21.02 -13.13
C GLU A 138 17.77 19.99 -12.22
N SER A 139 17.84 18.72 -12.63
CA SER A 139 18.67 17.72 -11.95
C SER A 139 20.12 17.87 -12.39
N PHE A 140 21.03 17.88 -11.41
CA PHE A 140 22.48 17.89 -11.60
C PHE A 140 22.97 16.69 -12.40
#